data_AF-A0A924XH54-F1
#
_entry.id   AF-A0A924XH54-F1
#
_cell.length_a   1.000
_cell.length_b   1.000
_cell.length_c   1.000
_cell.angle_alpha   90.00
_cell.angle_beta   90.00
_cell.angle_gamma   90.00
#
_symmetry.space_group_name_H-M   'P 1'
#
loop_
_entity.id
_entity.type
_entity.pdbx_description
1 polymer ?
#
loop_
_entity_poly.entity_id
_entity_poly.type
_entity_poly.pdbx_seq_one_letter_code
_entity_poly.pdbx_strand_id
1 'polypeptide(L)'
;MKTFGTHGGTEVVELEIVSQTGARARLITWGAALRDLIMPNDQHVVLGFDDLATYVKHSPHAGAIPGRFANRIARGHAAIDGVTYQLDLNQDGKHHRHGGKQGFGKRVWHVVSAK
;
A
#
# COMPACT_ATOMS: atom_id res chain seq x y z
N MET A 1 9.12 14.35 7.94
CA MET A 1 8.26 13.20 8.28
C MET A 1 7.34 13.63 9.41
N LYS A 2 6.10 13.17 9.42
CA LYS A 2 5.16 13.41 10.52
C LYS A 2 4.35 12.14 10.80
N THR A 3 3.88 11.96 12.02
CA THR A 3 2.98 10.85 12.37
C THR A 3 1.67 10.96 11.59
N PHE A 4 1.25 9.86 10.98
CA PHE A 4 -0.01 9.73 10.23
C PHE A 4 -1.01 8.80 10.96
N GLY A 5 -0.51 7.96 11.86
CA GLY A 5 -1.34 7.12 12.74
C GLY A 5 -0.56 5.96 13.35
N THR A 6 -1.29 4.96 13.85
CA THR A 6 -0.73 3.72 14.40
C THR A 6 -1.50 2.52 13.85
N HIS A 7 -0.79 1.47 13.45
CA HIS A 7 -1.40 0.22 13.00
C HIS A 7 -0.73 -0.97 13.69
N GLY A 8 -1.51 -1.75 14.45
CA GLY A 8 -1.00 -2.93 15.16
C GLY A 8 0.11 -2.62 16.17
N GLY A 9 0.08 -1.42 16.78
CA GLY A 9 1.12 -0.94 17.70
C GLY A 9 2.34 -0.31 17.01
N THR A 10 2.43 -0.36 15.68
CA THR A 10 3.52 0.27 14.92
C THR A 10 3.11 1.65 14.43
N GLU A 11 3.98 2.65 14.61
CA GLU A 11 3.78 4.00 14.07
C GLU A 11 3.77 3.99 12.54
N VAL A 12 2.82 4.72 11.97
CA VAL A 12 2.75 5.02 10.55
C VAL A 12 3.08 6.49 10.37
N VAL A 13 4.04 6.79 9.49
CA VAL A 13 4.50 8.16 9.22
C VAL A 13 4.22 8.53 7.76
N GLU A 14 3.99 9.82 7.53
CA GLU A 14 3.96 10.44 6.22
C GLU A 14 5.30 11.14 5.94
N LEU A 15 5.81 10.96 4.73
CA LEU A 15 6.94 11.70 4.17
C LEU A 15 6.50 12.45 2.92
N GLU A 16 7.11 13.60 2.67
CA GLU A 16 6.91 14.39 1.45
C GLU A 16 8.23 14.44 0.68
N ILE A 17 8.17 14.17 -0.62
CA ILE A 17 9.28 14.28 -1.57
C ILE A 17 8.91 15.40 -2.55
N VAL A 18 9.81 16.35 -2.74
CA VAL A 18 9.60 17.51 -3.63
C VAL A 18 10.53 17.39 -4.83
N SER A 19 9.97 17.43 -6.04
CA SER A 19 10.75 17.44 -7.28
C SER A 19 11.41 18.81 -7.51
N GLN A 20 12.44 18.85 -8.36
CA GLN A 20 13.06 20.11 -8.78
C GLN A 20 12.09 21.07 -9.48
N THR A 21 11.00 20.54 -10.05
CA THR A 21 9.96 21.32 -10.73
C THR A 21 8.83 21.75 -9.80
N GLY A 22 8.89 21.42 -8.50
CA GLY A 22 7.90 21.80 -7.50
C GLY A 22 6.72 20.83 -7.32
N ALA A 23 6.74 19.66 -7.97
CA ALA A 23 5.75 18.62 -7.70
C ALA A 23 6.03 17.98 -6.33
N ARG A 24 4.99 17.63 -5.57
CA ARG A 24 5.09 17.08 -4.21
C ARG A 24 4.41 15.72 -4.15
N ALA A 25 5.15 14.68 -3.79
CA ALA A 25 4.62 13.35 -3.52
C ALA A 25 4.57 13.10 -2.02
N ARG A 26 3.40 12.77 -1.48
CA ARG A 26 3.23 12.35 -0.08
C ARG A 26 3.09 10.85 -0.02
N LEU A 27 3.93 10.19 0.75
CA LEU A 27 3.90 8.75 0.95
C LEU A 27 3.65 8.44 2.42
N ILE A 28 2.87 7.40 2.70
CA ILE A 28 2.70 6.85 4.04
C ILE A 28 3.38 5.49 4.15
N THR A 29 3.93 5.18 5.32
CA THR A 29 4.64 3.90 5.52
C THR A 29 3.72 2.69 5.52
N TRP A 30 2.43 2.86 5.81
CA TRP A 30 1.46 1.77 5.66
C TRP A 30 1.17 1.51 4.18
N GLY A 31 1.50 0.31 3.73
CA GLY A 31 1.43 -0.11 2.34
C GLY A 31 2.47 0.54 1.41
N ALA A 32 3.42 1.32 1.97
CA ALA A 32 4.30 2.21 1.21
C ALA A 32 3.51 3.05 0.18
N ALA A 33 2.34 3.54 0.61
CA ALA A 33 1.34 4.06 -0.30
C ALA A 33 1.64 5.50 -0.72
N LEU A 34 1.48 5.80 -2.02
CA LEU A 34 1.37 7.17 -2.51
C LEU A 34 0.03 7.73 -2.05
N ARG A 35 0.07 8.55 -1.00
CA ARG A 35 -1.12 9.15 -0.37
C ARG A 35 -1.63 10.35 -1.16
N ASP A 36 -0.70 11.12 -1.74
CA ASP A 36 -1.02 12.30 -2.54
C ASP A 36 0.10 12.60 -3.55
N LEU A 37 -0.27 13.20 -4.66
CA LEU A 37 0.64 13.70 -5.68
C LEU A 37 0.09 15.04 -6.16
N ILE A 38 0.83 16.09 -5.87
CA ILE A 38 0.42 17.47 -6.08
C ILE A 38 1.34 18.08 -7.12
N MET A 39 0.76 18.53 -8.23
CA MET A 39 1.47 19.18 -9.31
C MET A 39 1.85 20.63 -8.91
N PRO A 40 2.79 21.28 -9.62
CA PRO A 40 3.24 22.65 -9.27
C PRO A 40 2.15 23.73 -9.31
N ASN A 41 1.04 23.44 -9.99
CA ASN A 41 -0.16 24.28 -10.02
C ASN A 41 -1.17 23.95 -8.91
N ASP A 42 -0.73 23.29 -7.83
CA ASP A 42 -1.53 22.81 -6.71
C ASP A 42 -2.63 21.80 -7.07
N GLN A 43 -2.59 21.21 -8.26
CA GLN A 43 -3.53 20.17 -8.65
C GLN A 43 -3.17 18.82 -8.03
N HIS A 44 -4.11 18.23 -7.29
CA HIS A 44 -4.03 16.85 -6.80
C HIS A 44 -4.40 15.88 -7.93
N VAL A 45 -3.53 14.91 -8.22
CA VAL A 45 -3.69 14.02 -9.39
C VAL A 45 -3.85 12.53 -9.04
N VAL A 46 -3.98 12.20 -7.75
CA VAL A 46 -4.25 10.84 -7.28
C VAL A 46 -5.35 10.85 -6.22
N LEU A 47 -5.99 9.69 -6.05
CA LEU A 47 -6.95 9.49 -4.95
C LEU A 47 -6.21 9.05 -3.69
N GLY A 48 -6.62 9.58 -2.55
CA GLY A 48 -6.12 9.22 -1.24
C GLY A 48 -7.03 9.71 -0.12
N PHE A 49 -6.65 9.42 1.12
CA PHE A 49 -7.37 9.87 2.32
C PHE A 49 -6.46 10.68 3.23
N ASP A 50 -7.07 11.49 4.10
CA ASP A 50 -6.33 12.35 5.03
C ASP A 50 -5.91 11.63 6.32
N ASP A 51 -6.44 10.43 6.59
CA ASP A 51 -6.16 9.67 7.81
C ASP A 51 -6.01 8.16 7.58
N LEU A 52 -5.23 7.50 8.44
CA LEU A 52 -4.94 6.08 8.37
C LEU A 52 -6.17 5.18 8.59
N ALA A 53 -7.11 5.58 9.45
CA ALA A 53 -8.26 4.74 9.78
C ALA A 53 -9.17 4.56 8.55
N THR A 54 -9.35 5.62 7.76
CA THR A 54 -10.09 5.59 6.51
C THR A 54 -9.42 4.68 5.47
N TYR A 55 -8.08 4.72 5.34
CA TYR A 55 -7.33 3.79 4.50
C TYR A 55 -7.60 2.32 4.86
N VAL A 56 -7.48 1.99 6.15
CA VAL A 56 -7.65 0.61 6.66
C VAL A 56 -9.07 0.12 6.42
N LYS A 57 -10.07 0.99 6.60
CA LYS A 57 -11.49 0.64 6.53
C LYS A 57 -12.03 0.55 5.10
N HIS A 58 -11.69 1.52 4.24
CA HIS A 58 -12.42 1.75 2.99
C HIS A 58 -11.67 1.40 1.72
N SER A 59 -10.36 1.66 1.65
CA SER A 59 -9.58 1.28 0.46
C SER A 59 -8.13 0.99 0.84
N PRO A 60 -7.84 -0.24 1.34
CA PRO A 60 -6.51 -0.65 1.75
C PRO A 60 -5.56 -0.91 0.56
N HIS A 61 -5.93 -0.45 -0.63
CA HIS A 61 -5.18 -0.62 -1.87
C HIS A 61 -4.93 0.73 -2.58
N ALA A 62 -5.56 1.83 -2.15
CA ALA A 62 -5.35 3.15 -2.74
C ALA A 62 -3.89 3.57 -2.57
N GLY A 63 -3.19 3.76 -3.70
CA GLY A 63 -1.78 4.17 -3.73
C GLY A 63 -0.76 3.14 -3.21
N ALA A 64 -1.20 2.01 -2.64
CA ALA A 64 -0.35 1.04 -1.97
C ALA A 64 0.40 0.12 -2.96
N ILE A 65 1.58 -0.36 -2.54
CA ILE A 65 2.35 -1.35 -3.32
C ILE A 65 1.71 -2.74 -3.15
N PRO A 66 1.15 -3.37 -4.21
CA PRO A 66 0.60 -4.71 -4.11
C PRO A 66 1.73 -5.76 -4.06
N GLY A 67 1.54 -6.82 -3.27
CA GLY A 67 2.52 -7.91 -3.24
C GLY A 67 2.27 -8.94 -2.13
N ARG A 68 2.86 -10.13 -2.19
CA ARG A 68 3.96 -10.56 -3.09
C ARG A 68 3.59 -10.75 -4.57
N PHE A 69 2.32 -11.01 -4.88
CA PHE A 69 1.83 -11.12 -6.25
C PHE A 69 0.69 -10.12 -6.47
N ALA A 70 0.80 -9.28 -7.50
CA ALA A 70 -0.25 -8.34 -7.86
C ALA A 70 -1.36 -9.03 -8.65
N ASN A 71 -2.60 -8.57 -8.46
CA ASN A 71 -3.81 -9.18 -9.04
C ASN A 71 -4.07 -10.60 -8.51
N ARG A 72 -4.74 -11.45 -9.30
CA ARG A 72 -5.35 -12.71 -8.86
C ARG A 72 -4.48 -13.93 -9.18
N ILE A 73 -4.49 -14.88 -8.25
CA ILE A 73 -4.12 -16.28 -8.48
C ILE A 73 -5.40 -17.10 -8.35
N ALA A 74 -5.75 -17.82 -9.41
CA ALA A 74 -6.98 -18.60 -9.49
C ALA A 74 -7.01 -19.66 -8.38
N ARG A 75 -8.11 -19.71 -7.61
CA ARG A 75 -8.29 -20.62 -6.47
C ARG A 75 -7.17 -20.56 -5.43
N GLY A 76 -6.35 -19.51 -5.45
CA GLY A 76 -5.16 -19.42 -4.61
C GLY A 76 -4.19 -20.58 -4.79
N HIS A 77 -4.24 -21.31 -5.91
CA HIS A 77 -3.37 -22.45 -6.17
C HIS A 77 -2.14 -21.99 -6.94
N ALA A 78 -0.96 -22.26 -6.42
CA ALA A 78 0.30 -22.06 -7.11
C ALA A 78 1.15 -23.32 -7.01
N ALA A 79 1.75 -23.73 -8.13
CA ALA A 79 2.77 -24.77 -8.17
C ALA A 79 4.13 -24.11 -8.38
N ILE A 80 5.06 -24.31 -7.45
CA ILE A 80 6.42 -23.77 -7.51
C ILE A 80 7.36 -24.95 -7.29
N ASP A 81 8.23 -25.20 -8.28
CA ASP A 81 9.19 -26.32 -8.28
C ASP A 81 8.56 -27.68 -7.97
N GLY A 82 7.37 -27.92 -8.53
CA GLY A 82 6.61 -29.15 -8.33
C GLY A 82 5.84 -29.24 -7.00
N VAL A 83 6.01 -28.28 -6.09
CA VAL A 83 5.27 -28.22 -4.83
C VAL A 83 4.01 -27.36 -4.99
N THR A 84 2.86 -27.89 -4.57
CA THR A 84 1.59 -27.15 -4.61
C THR A 84 1.36 -26.40 -3.30
N TYR A 85 1.08 -25.10 -3.42
CA TYR A 85 0.76 -24.21 -2.31
C TYR A 85 -0.69 -23.74 -2.41
N GLN A 86 -1.41 -23.85 -1.29
CA GLN A 86 -2.68 -23.17 -1.09
C GLN A 86 -2.43 -21.82 -0.43
N LEU A 87 -2.70 -20.75 -1.18
CA LEU A 87 -2.67 -19.37 -0.68
C LEU A 87 -4.02 -19.01 -0.07
N ASP A 88 -4.05 -17.96 0.75
CA ASP A 88 -5.30 -17.49 1.35
C ASP A 88 -6.27 -16.94 0.29
N LEU A 89 -7.56 -17.27 0.44
CA LEU A 89 -8.62 -16.87 -0.49
C LEU A 89 -9.29 -15.58 0.00
N ASN A 90 -8.60 -14.46 -0.15
CA ASN A 90 -9.02 -13.16 0.37
C ASN A 90 -10.03 -12.41 -0.51
N GLN A 91 -10.37 -12.91 -1.70
CA GLN A 91 -11.46 -12.37 -2.51
C GLN A 91 -12.59 -13.39 -2.58
N ASP A 92 -13.66 -13.10 -1.84
CA ASP A 92 -14.93 -13.86 -1.81
C ASP A 92 -14.77 -15.38 -1.57
N GLY A 93 -13.66 -15.78 -0.92
CA GLY A 93 -13.32 -17.18 -0.73
C GLY A 93 -12.93 -17.93 -2.01
N LYS A 94 -12.66 -17.22 -3.12
CA LYS A 94 -12.43 -17.83 -4.45
C LYS A 94 -11.02 -17.63 -4.99
N HIS A 95 -10.41 -16.48 -4.75
CA HIS A 95 -9.12 -16.13 -5.34
C HIS A 95 -8.19 -15.54 -4.30
N HIS A 96 -6.89 -15.76 -4.51
CA HIS A 96 -5.85 -15.01 -3.82
C HIS A 96 -5.60 -13.73 -4.60
N ARG A 97 -5.67 -12.57 -3.96
CA ARG A 97 -5.62 -11.25 -4.60
C ARG A 97 -4.61 -10.35 -3.90
N HIS A 98 -3.74 -9.68 -4.65
CA HIS A 98 -2.80 -8.67 -4.16
C HIS A 98 -1.96 -9.14 -2.95
N GLY A 99 -1.54 -10.41 -2.96
CA GLY A 99 -0.74 -11.01 -1.89
C GLY A 99 -1.48 -11.35 -0.60
N GLY A 100 -2.81 -11.37 -0.63
CA GLY A 100 -3.63 -11.96 0.44
C GLY A 100 -4.11 -10.98 1.50
N LYS A 101 -4.62 -11.52 2.61
CA LYS A 101 -5.13 -10.76 3.76
C LYS A 101 -4.08 -9.85 4.39
N GLN A 102 -2.81 -10.27 4.36
CA GLN A 102 -1.67 -9.56 4.94
C GLN A 102 -0.59 -9.21 3.90
N GLY A 103 -0.99 -8.94 2.66
CA GLY A 103 -0.10 -8.53 1.57
C GLY A 103 0.63 -7.22 1.84
N PHE A 104 1.60 -6.88 0.99
CA PHE A 104 2.50 -5.73 1.12
C PHE A 104 1.80 -4.40 1.34
N GLY A 105 0.67 -4.18 0.65
CA GLY A 105 -0.13 -2.97 0.77
C GLY A 105 -0.81 -2.79 2.14
N LYS A 106 -0.72 -3.78 3.05
CA LYS A 106 -1.31 -3.75 4.40
C LYS A 106 -0.27 -3.88 5.51
N ARG A 107 1.01 -3.68 5.19
CA ARG A 107 2.12 -3.73 6.16
C ARG A 107 2.68 -2.34 6.39
N VAL A 108 3.21 -2.08 7.58
CA VAL A 108 4.00 -0.87 7.84
C VAL A 108 5.43 -1.11 7.35
N TRP A 109 5.90 -0.25 6.45
CA TRP A 109 7.24 -0.30 5.88
C TRP A 109 8.21 0.55 6.69
N HIS A 110 9.49 0.14 6.71
CA HIS A 110 10.56 0.90 7.32
C HIS A 110 11.25 1.78 6.26
N VAL A 111 11.33 3.08 6.52
CA VAL A 111 12.06 4.02 5.65
C VAL A 111 13.54 3.98 6.02
N VAL A 112 14.39 3.55 5.09
CA VAL A 112 15.84 3.52 5.31
C VAL A 112 16.47 4.90 5.07
N SER A 113 16.01 5.59 4.03
CA SER A 113 16.41 6.97 3.73
C SER A 113 15.34 7.65 2.88
N ALA A 114 15.30 8.98 2.94
CA ALA A 114 14.52 9.85 2.07
C ALA A 114 15.37 11.09 1.77
N LYS A 115 15.35 11.56 0.52
CA LYS A 115 16.04 12.78 0.07
C LYS A 115 15.04 13.71 -0.58
#